data_AF-A0A955GQN5-F1
#
_entry.id   AF-A0A955GQN5-F1
#
_cell.length_a   1.000
_cell.length_b   1.000
_cell.length_c   1.000
_cell.angle_alpha   90.00
_cell.angle_beta   90.00
_cell.angle_gamma   90.00
#
_symmetry.space_group_name_H-M   'P 1'
#
loop_
_entity.id
_entity.type
_entity.pdbx_description
1 polymer ?
#
loop_
_entity_poly.entity_id
_entity_poly.type
_entity_poly.pdbx_seq_one_letter_code
_entity_poly.pdbx_strand_id
1 'polypeptide(L)'
;GGHGTRVQAVMSEVGDQEKIDIVVWDANPETYITNALSPTNVTKVVIDPATQKAKVIVPEDQLSVAIGKSGQNVRLASKLTGYEIDIESAAAKAEAAPQAEAPKVVGAANAPKLKKKSDLESSLLEAIEEHGEESGETNSK
;
A
#
# COMPACT_ATOMS: atom_id res chain seq x y z
N GLY A 1 33.83 -17.76 -19.11
CA GLY A 1 34.95 -16.92 -18.65
C GLY A 1 34.41 -15.58 -18.17
N GLY A 2 34.78 -15.14 -16.97
CA GLY A 2 34.58 -13.76 -16.50
C GLY A 2 33.18 -13.37 -16.00
N HIS A 3 32.43 -14.27 -15.35
CA HIS A 3 31.05 -13.98 -14.90
C HIS A 3 30.94 -12.94 -13.76
N GLY A 4 32.06 -12.50 -13.17
CA GLY A 4 32.06 -11.48 -12.12
C GLY A 4 32.91 -10.25 -12.43
N THR A 5 33.84 -10.32 -13.38
CA THR A 5 34.90 -9.29 -13.52
C THR A 5 34.34 -7.90 -13.88
N ARG A 6 33.30 -7.86 -14.71
CA ARG A 6 32.66 -6.58 -15.11
C ARG A 6 31.85 -5.96 -13.98
N VAL A 7 31.10 -6.78 -13.25
CA VAL A 7 30.29 -6.31 -12.11
C VAL A 7 31.22 -5.88 -10.96
N GLN A 8 32.25 -6.68 -10.66
CA GLN A 8 33.24 -6.36 -9.64
C GLN A 8 34.00 -5.08 -9.95
N ALA A 9 34.35 -4.82 -11.22
CA ALA A 9 34.99 -3.57 -11.62
C ALA A 9 34.09 -2.35 -11.33
N VAL A 10 32.79 -2.43 -11.63
CA VAL A 10 31.84 -1.34 -11.30
C VAL A 10 31.66 -1.20 -9.79
N MET A 11 31.60 -2.31 -9.05
CA MET A 11 31.51 -2.28 -7.58
C MET A 11 32.74 -1.63 -6.93
N SER A 12 33.94 -1.86 -7.46
CA SER A 12 35.18 -1.24 -6.97
C SER A 12 35.21 0.28 -7.18
N GLU A 13 34.54 0.81 -8.20
CA GLU A 13 34.46 2.25 -8.49
C GLU A 13 33.45 2.99 -7.59
N VAL A 14 32.36 2.32 -7.18
CA VAL A 14 31.33 2.90 -6.30
C VAL A 14 31.76 2.90 -4.82
N GLY A 15 32.81 2.14 -4.48
CA GLY A 15 33.35 2.02 -3.12
C GLY A 15 32.54 1.06 -2.24
N ASP A 16 33.12 0.62 -1.12
CA ASP A 16 32.54 -0.41 -0.24
C ASP A 16 31.20 -0.03 0.43
N GLN A 17 30.77 1.23 0.28
CA GLN A 17 29.67 1.83 1.04
C GLN A 17 28.29 1.63 0.40
N GLU A 18 28.19 1.37 -0.91
CA GLU A 18 26.92 1.15 -1.60
C GLU A 18 26.81 -0.31 -2.09
N LYS A 19 25.66 -0.95 -1.83
CA LYS A 19 25.38 -2.33 -2.28
C LYS A 19 24.58 -2.28 -3.57
N ILE A 20 25.06 -2.98 -4.59
CA ILE A 20 24.41 -3.08 -5.91
C ILE A 20 23.80 -4.47 -6.04
N ASP A 21 22.49 -4.50 -6.20
CA ASP A 21 21.74 -5.73 -6.50
C ASP A 21 21.32 -5.73 -7.98
N ILE A 22 21.52 -6.88 -8.63
CA ILE A 22 21.13 -7.09 -10.03
C ILE A 22 19.86 -7.94 -10.04
N VAL A 23 18.78 -7.39 -10.58
CA VAL A 23 17.48 -8.04 -10.67
C VAL A 23 17.05 -8.23 -12.11
N VAL A 24 16.26 -9.27 -12.37
CA VAL A 24 15.73 -9.55 -13.71
C VAL A 24 14.48 -8.72 -13.95
N TRP A 25 14.49 -7.94 -15.04
CA TRP A 25 13.29 -7.22 -15.48
C TRP A 25 12.28 -8.18 -16.10
N ASP A 26 11.00 -7.95 -15.85
CA ASP A 26 9.90 -8.69 -16.47
C ASP A 26 8.77 -7.73 -16.87
N ALA A 27 8.01 -8.07 -17.91
CA ALA A 27 6.86 -7.27 -18.36
C ALA A 27 5.63 -7.47 -17.46
N ASN A 28 5.52 -8.63 -16.80
CA ASN A 28 4.50 -8.88 -15.79
C ASN A 28 4.89 -8.15 -14.49
N PRO A 29 4.07 -7.19 -14.02
CA PRO A 29 4.39 -6.42 -12.82
C PRO A 29 4.49 -7.31 -11.57
N GLU A 30 3.76 -8.42 -11.51
CA GLU A 30 3.85 -9.38 -10.40
C GLU A 30 5.24 -10.01 -10.29
N THR A 31 5.76 -10.47 -11.42
CA THR A 31 7.10 -11.05 -11.52
C THR A 31 8.17 -10.00 -11.30
N TYR A 32 7.99 -8.81 -11.85
CA TYR A 32 8.95 -7.72 -11.71
C TYR A 32 9.06 -7.22 -10.26
N ILE A 33 7.93 -7.05 -9.55
CA ILE A 33 7.93 -6.68 -8.13
C ILE A 33 8.58 -7.77 -7.27
N THR A 34 8.32 -9.04 -7.57
CA THR A 34 8.96 -10.17 -6.88
C THR A 34 10.48 -10.13 -7.05
N ASN A 35 10.96 -9.90 -8.28
CA ASN A 35 12.39 -9.80 -8.56
C ASN A 35 13.02 -8.56 -7.90
N ALA A 36 12.30 -7.43 -7.83
CA ALA A 36 12.78 -6.19 -7.23
C ALA A 36 12.95 -6.28 -5.70
N LEU A 37 12.26 -7.22 -5.02
CA LEU A 37 12.39 -7.47 -3.59
C LEU A 37 13.43 -8.54 -3.24
N SER A 38 14.11 -9.12 -4.23
CA SER A 38 15.24 -10.04 -4.03
C SER A 38 16.25 -9.41 -3.06
N PRO A 39 16.68 -10.12 -1.99
CA PRO A 39 16.73 -11.58 -1.81
C PRO A 39 15.51 -12.22 -1.10
N THR A 40 14.43 -11.48 -0.87
CA THR A 40 13.27 -11.97 -0.11
C THR A 40 12.42 -12.96 -0.90
N ASN A 41 12.01 -14.04 -0.25
CA ASN A 41 11.06 -15.00 -0.80
C ASN A 41 9.62 -14.53 -0.56
N VAL A 42 8.94 -14.17 -1.64
CA VAL A 42 7.57 -13.63 -1.59
C VAL A 42 6.55 -14.76 -1.65
N THR A 43 5.58 -14.76 -0.74
CA THR A 43 4.50 -15.76 -0.70
C THR A 43 3.38 -15.40 -1.66
N LYS A 44 3.02 -14.12 -1.74
CA LYS A 44 1.95 -13.63 -2.60
C LYS A 44 2.13 -12.15 -2.93
N VAL A 45 1.81 -11.76 -4.15
CA VAL A 45 1.71 -10.37 -4.57
C VAL A 45 0.27 -10.09 -5.00
N VAL A 46 -0.28 -8.96 -4.58
CA VAL A 46 -1.59 -8.47 -5.00
C VAL A 46 -1.39 -7.07 -5.56
N ILE A 47 -1.73 -6.88 -6.83
CA ILE A 47 -1.49 -5.61 -7.53
C ILE A 47 -2.82 -4.97 -7.86
N ASP A 48 -2.92 -3.68 -7.57
CA ASP A 48 -3.97 -2.81 -8.06
C ASP A 48 -3.40 -1.92 -9.19
N PRO A 49 -3.71 -2.21 -10.45
CA PRO A 49 -3.21 -1.44 -11.59
C PRO A 49 -3.84 -0.05 -11.69
N ALA A 50 -4.99 0.20 -11.07
CA ALA A 50 -5.66 1.50 -11.13
C ALA A 50 -4.98 2.52 -10.21
N THR A 51 -4.53 2.08 -9.03
CA THR A 51 -3.88 2.92 -8.03
C THR A 51 -2.35 2.80 -8.03
N GLN A 52 -1.80 1.92 -8.88
CA GLN A 52 -0.37 1.56 -8.89
C GLN A 52 0.14 1.13 -7.51
N LYS A 53 -0.68 0.39 -6.77
CA LYS A 53 -0.32 -0.15 -5.45
C LYS A 53 -0.08 -1.65 -5.54
N ALA A 54 0.90 -2.14 -4.80
CA ALA A 54 1.22 -3.55 -4.69
C ALA A 54 1.31 -3.95 -3.23
N LYS A 55 0.51 -4.93 -2.82
CA LYS A 55 0.57 -5.56 -1.50
C LYS A 55 1.30 -6.88 -1.60
N VAL A 56 2.36 -7.02 -0.83
CA VAL A 56 3.27 -8.17 -0.85
C VAL A 56 3.21 -8.87 0.48
N ILE A 57 2.92 -10.17 0.45
CA ILE A 57 2.89 -11.02 1.63
C ILE A 57 4.18 -11.82 1.69
N VAL A 58 4.88 -11.70 2.81
CA VAL A 58 6.15 -12.41 3.07
C VAL A 58 6.04 -13.26 4.34
N PRO A 59 6.91 -14.27 4.49
CA PRO A 59 7.12 -14.94 5.77
C PRO A 59 7.55 -13.96 6.86
N GLU A 60 7.14 -14.19 8.11
CA GLU A 60 7.42 -13.29 9.23
C GLU A 60 8.92 -13.13 9.49
N ASP A 61 9.69 -14.21 9.32
CA ASP A 61 11.15 -14.22 9.43
C ASP A 61 11.85 -13.31 8.41
N GLN A 62 11.19 -13.02 7.28
CA GLN A 62 11.74 -12.19 6.21
C GLN A 62 11.15 -10.78 6.15
N LEU A 63 10.16 -10.45 6.98
CA LEU A 63 9.52 -9.13 6.99
C LEU A 63 10.56 -7.99 7.14
N SER A 64 11.49 -8.16 8.08
CA SER A 64 12.55 -7.19 8.33
C SER A 64 13.51 -7.01 7.14
N VAL A 65 13.89 -8.13 6.50
CA VAL A 65 14.79 -8.12 5.32
C VAL A 65 14.08 -7.49 4.12
N ALA A 66 12.81 -7.82 3.93
CA ALA A 66 11.98 -7.31 2.84
C ALA A 66 11.82 -5.79 2.90
N ILE A 67 11.60 -5.23 4.09
CA ILE A 67 11.54 -3.78 4.32
C ILE A 67 12.93 -3.16 4.12
N GLY A 68 13.97 -3.82 4.65
CA GLY A 68 15.36 -3.36 4.63
C GLY A 68 15.64 -2.28 5.69
N LYS A 69 16.92 -1.94 5.87
CA LYS A 69 17.34 -0.92 6.85
C LYS A 69 16.68 0.42 6.53
N SER A 70 15.90 0.95 7.48
CA SER A 70 15.12 2.19 7.31
C SER A 70 14.18 2.19 6.10
N GLY A 71 13.69 1.02 5.67
CA GLY A 71 12.80 0.91 4.51
C GLY A 71 13.51 1.10 3.16
N GLN A 72 14.84 0.99 3.12
CA GLN A 72 15.60 1.23 1.90
C GLN A 72 15.19 0.26 0.77
N ASN A 73 14.99 -1.01 1.09
CA ASN A 73 14.69 -2.03 0.07
C ASN A 73 13.32 -1.77 -0.57
N VAL A 74 12.26 -1.62 0.26
CA VAL A 74 10.91 -1.35 -0.25
C VAL A 74 10.85 -0.03 -1.03
N ARG A 75 11.62 0.99 -0.62
CA ARG A 75 11.67 2.29 -1.31
C ARG A 75 12.38 2.20 -2.65
N LEU A 76 13.47 1.43 -2.75
CA LEU A 76 14.16 1.19 -4.01
C LEU A 76 13.30 0.38 -4.96
N ALA A 77 12.67 -0.71 -4.48
CA ALA A 77 11.75 -1.52 -5.27
C ALA A 77 10.54 -0.71 -5.76
N SER A 78 9.98 0.18 -4.93
CA SER A 78 8.87 1.06 -5.32
C SER A 78 9.28 2.02 -6.43
N LYS A 79 10.46 2.63 -6.34
CA LYS A 79 11.00 3.50 -7.40
C LYS A 79 11.34 2.74 -8.68
N LEU A 80 11.86 1.53 -8.55
CA LEU A 80 12.29 0.68 -9.67
C LEU A 80 11.09 0.15 -10.49
N THR A 81 10.00 -0.19 -9.81
CA THR A 81 8.78 -0.75 -10.42
C THR A 81 7.76 0.31 -10.77
N GLY A 82 7.80 1.47 -10.11
CA GLY A 82 6.78 2.52 -10.23
C GLY A 82 5.51 2.24 -9.43
N TYR A 83 5.50 1.21 -8.59
CA TYR A 83 4.37 0.87 -7.71
C TYR A 83 4.65 1.29 -6.27
N GLU A 84 3.61 1.67 -5.54
CA GLU A 84 3.68 1.82 -4.08
C GLU A 84 3.59 0.43 -3.44
N ILE A 85 4.69 -0.04 -2.86
CA ILE A 85 4.80 -1.39 -2.30
C ILE A 85 4.55 -1.37 -0.80
N ASP A 86 3.58 -2.16 -0.36
CA ASP A 86 3.25 -2.44 1.04
C ASP A 86 3.56 -3.90 1.37
N ILE A 87 4.27 -4.15 2.48
CA ILE A 87 4.76 -5.49 2.84
C ILE A 87 4.13 -5.92 4.16
N GLU A 88 3.42 -7.05 4.13
CA GLU A 88 2.74 -7.63 5.29
C GLU A 88 3.24 -9.06 5.56
N SER A 89 3.23 -9.48 6.82
CA SER A 89 3.50 -10.88 7.16
C SER A 89 2.26 -11.74 6.88
N ALA A 90 2.46 -13.00 6.50
CA ALA A 90 1.35 -13.94 6.27
C ALA A 90 0.42 -14.13 7.50
N ALA A 91 0.94 -13.91 8.71
CA ALA A 91 0.18 -13.99 9.95
C ALA A 91 -0.82 -12.84 10.14
N ALA A 92 -0.50 -11.62 9.66
CA ALA A 92 -1.32 -10.44 9.88
C ALA A 92 -2.68 -10.48 9.16
N LYS A 93 -2.83 -11.34 8.14
CA LYS A 93 -4.06 -11.43 7.33
C LYS A 93 -5.23 -12.08 8.06
N ALA A 94 -4.99 -12.77 9.18
CA ALA A 94 -6.04 -13.44 9.94
C ALA A 94 -6.83 -12.50 10.87
N GLU A 95 -6.34 -11.28 11.16
CA GLU A 95 -6.94 -10.39 12.18
C GLU A 95 -7.34 -8.99 11.69
N ALA A 96 -7.04 -8.59 10.46
CA ALA A 96 -7.29 -7.22 9.99
C ALA A 96 -8.65 -7.03 9.29
N ALA A 97 -9.72 -6.92 10.07
CA ALA A 97 -10.85 -6.04 9.75
C ALA A 97 -10.35 -4.57 9.73
N PRO A 98 -10.95 -3.65 8.94
CA PRO A 98 -10.28 -2.48 8.39
C PRO A 98 -9.86 -1.48 9.47
N GLN A 99 -8.58 -1.51 9.86
CA GLN A 99 -7.96 -0.40 10.55
C GLN A 99 -7.45 0.58 9.50
N ALA A 100 -8.17 1.69 9.41
CA ALA A 100 -7.72 2.89 8.73
C ALA A 100 -6.45 3.42 9.41
N GLU A 101 -5.29 3.06 8.89
CA GLU A 101 -4.03 3.69 9.28
C GLU A 101 -3.83 4.97 8.49
N ALA A 102 -3.82 6.07 9.26
CA ALA A 102 -3.67 7.43 8.80
C ALA A 102 -2.29 7.68 8.17
N PRO A 103 -2.20 8.40 7.04
CA PRO A 103 -0.92 8.80 6.47
C PRO A 103 -0.29 9.90 7.33
N LYS A 104 0.91 9.65 7.87
CA LYS A 104 1.77 10.72 8.40
C LYS A 104 2.36 11.52 7.24
N VAL A 105 1.82 12.73 7.13
CA VAL A 105 2.11 13.81 6.20
C VAL A 105 3.59 14.21 6.08
N VAL A 106 4.03 14.48 4.84
CA VAL A 106 4.96 15.58 4.51
C VAL A 106 4.49 16.28 3.24
N GLY A 107 3.94 17.49 3.43
CA GLY A 107 4.12 18.65 2.54
C GLY A 107 3.42 18.69 1.19
N ALA A 108 2.27 19.38 1.14
CA ALA A 108 1.97 20.54 0.26
C ALA A 108 0.54 20.54 -0.32
N ALA A 109 -0.13 21.69 -0.10
CA ALA A 109 -1.19 22.31 -0.90
C ALA A 109 -2.60 21.67 -0.95
N ASN A 110 -3.49 22.31 -0.16
CA ASN A 110 -4.76 22.93 -0.58
C ASN A 110 -5.91 22.05 -1.14
N ALA A 111 -6.98 21.87 -0.33
CA ALA A 111 -8.43 21.80 -0.64
C ALA A 111 -9.20 20.84 0.34
N PRO A 112 -10.54 20.82 0.34
CA PRO A 112 -11.42 21.50 1.29
C PRO A 112 -11.88 20.63 2.48
N LYS A 113 -12.32 21.30 3.56
CA LYS A 113 -12.80 20.71 4.82
C LYS A 113 -14.01 19.78 4.58
N LEU A 114 -13.86 18.48 4.88
CA LEU A 114 -14.97 17.54 4.99
C LEU A 114 -15.87 17.93 6.17
N LYS A 115 -17.16 18.15 5.87
CA LYS A 115 -18.20 18.43 6.86
C LYS A 115 -18.38 17.22 7.78
N LYS A 116 -18.60 17.47 9.08
CA LYS A 116 -18.69 16.44 10.12
C LYS A 116 -19.98 15.64 9.94
N LYS A 117 -19.89 14.34 10.22
CA LYS A 117 -20.99 13.35 10.18
C LYS A 117 -22.26 13.80 10.91
N SER A 118 -22.10 14.64 11.94
CA SER A 118 -23.19 15.20 12.75
C SER A 118 -24.16 16.08 11.94
N ASP A 119 -23.68 16.77 10.90
CA ASP A 119 -24.51 17.67 10.10
C ASP A 119 -25.43 16.92 9.12
N LEU A 120 -25.11 15.66 8.80
CA LEU A 120 -25.93 14.81 7.93
C LEU A 120 -27.03 14.09 8.73
N GLU A 121 -26.76 13.74 9.99
CA GLU A 121 -27.75 13.10 10.87
C GLU A 121 -28.85 14.08 11.30
N SER A 122 -28.50 15.36 11.55
CA SER A 122 -29.49 16.39 11.89
C SER A 122 -30.43 16.69 10.72
N SER A 123 -29.90 16.81 9.49
CA SER A 123 -30.73 17.07 8.31
C SER A 123 -31.67 15.90 7.96
N LEU A 124 -31.33 14.67 8.35
CA LEU A 124 -32.15 13.49 8.07
C LEU A 124 -33.29 13.34 9.11
N LEU A 125 -33.05 13.73 10.37
CA LEU A 125 -34.08 13.75 11.40
C LEU A 125 -35.14 14.82 11.12
N GLU A 126 -34.72 16.01 10.69
CA GLU A 126 -35.62 17.14 10.44
C GLU A 126 -36.56 16.86 9.25
N ALA A 127 -36.07 16.17 8.21
CA ALA A 127 -36.89 15.77 7.06
C ALA A 127 -37.91 14.65 7.36
N ILE A 128 -37.68 13.84 8.41
CA ILE A 128 -38.63 12.81 8.85
C ILE A 128 -39.75 13.43 9.69
N GLU A 129 -39.43 14.44 10.51
CA GLU A 129 -40.44 15.18 11.27
C GLU A 129 -41.33 16.04 10.36
N GLU A 130 -40.79 16.66 9.31
CA GLU A 130 -41.56 17.53 8.39
C GLU A 130 -42.58 16.75 7.53
N HIS A 131 -42.39 15.45 7.30
CA HIS A 131 -43.30 14.60 6.52
C HIS A 131 -44.13 13.62 7.35
N GLY A 132 -44.11 13.74 8.68
CA GLY A 132 -44.70 12.77 9.61
C GLY A 132 -46.09 13.08 10.17
N GLU A 133 -46.74 14.18 9.77
CA GLU A 133 -48.08 14.54 10.28
C GLU A 133 -49.02 15.04 9.17
N GLU A 134 -49.51 14.13 8.32
CA GLU A 134 -50.82 14.31 7.69
C GLU A 134 -51.45 12.96 7.32
N SER A 135 -52.26 12.42 8.24
CA SER A 135 -53.58 11.88 7.94
C SER A 135 -54.20 11.32 9.22
N GLY A 136 -54.97 12.19 9.89
CA GLY A 136 -56.11 11.75 10.65
C GLY A 136 -57.23 11.24 9.73
N GLU A 137 -58.29 10.77 10.39
CA GLU A 137 -59.60 10.36 9.85
C GLU A 137 -59.72 8.90 9.37
N THR A 138 -60.26 8.00 10.20
CA THR A 138 -61.65 7.77 10.66
C THR A 138 -62.39 6.70 9.83
N ASN A 139 -63.04 5.83 10.61
CA ASN A 139 -64.36 5.22 10.40
C ASN A 139 -64.49 3.78 9.85
N SER A 140 -65.24 3.00 10.66
CA SER A 140 -66.18 1.90 10.35
C SER A 140 -65.72 0.70 9.53
N LYS A 141 -65.74 -0.48 10.16
CA LYS A 141 -66.90 -1.38 10.12
C LYS A 141 -66.84 -2.43 11.24
#